data_AF-A0A5J4PQ49-F1
#
_entry.id   AF-A0A5J4PQ49-F1
#
_cell.length_a   1.000
_cell.length_b   1.000
_cell.length_c   1.000
_cell.angle_alpha   90.00
_cell.angle_beta   90.00
_cell.angle_gamma   90.00
#
_symmetry.space_group_name_H-M   'P 1'
#
loop_
_entity.id
_entity.type
_entity.pdbx_description
1 polymer ?
#
loop_
_entity_poly.entity_id
_entity_poly.type
_entity_poly.pdbx_seq_one_letter_code
_entity_poly.pdbx_strand_id
1 'polypeptide(L)'
;YNSEEIEELCNFKQEYYRQIAIYYYIQFNLHLQLLEAAAYARNQGIVLKGDIPIGISRDSVEAWTEPYYFNMNGQAGAPPDDFSVTGQNWGFPTYNWDVMEKDGYRWWMKRFQKMSEYFDAYRIDHILGFFRIWEIPIHAVQGLLGQFAPALPMSCEEIESYGLPFHEEIYLNPYIHEKFLQDIFGSQAEYVKETFIQPTHNQGVYRMLPDFDTQRKVETFFYGKTDVGSINIRNGLYTLISNVLFVTDYKEPNKYHPRIAAQYTYTYKEVLDNEAKNAFNRLYDQYYYQRHNNFWYQQAMKKLPQLIQSTRMLVCGEDLGMIPESVAWVMSDLRILSLEIQRMSKNPVYEFGHLDENPYCSVCTISTHDMSTLRGWWEENE
;
A
#
# COMPACT_ATOMS: atom_id res chain seq x y z
N TYR A 1 19.52 20.14 8.58
CA TYR A 1 19.86 20.07 10.01
C TYR A 1 20.45 21.40 10.43
N ASN A 2 20.08 21.88 11.63
CA ASN A 2 20.75 23.01 12.26
C ASN A 2 21.97 22.47 13.03
N SER A 3 23.17 22.78 12.54
CA SER A 3 24.42 22.30 13.16
C SER A 3 24.59 22.81 14.59
N GLU A 4 24.10 24.01 14.89
CA GLU A 4 24.22 24.63 16.21
C GLU A 4 23.36 23.91 17.24
N GLU A 5 22.12 23.55 16.90
CA GLU A 5 21.23 22.78 17.78
C GLU A 5 21.79 21.39 18.09
N ILE A 6 22.37 20.71 17.09
CA ILE A 6 23.00 19.39 17.29
C ILE A 6 24.21 19.53 18.21
N GLU A 7 25.05 20.55 18.00
CA GLU A 7 26.22 20.80 18.85
C GLU A 7 25.81 21.12 20.29
N GLU A 8 24.75 21.91 20.47
CA GLU A 8 24.19 22.20 21.79
C GLU A 8 23.67 20.93 22.48
N LEU A 9 22.89 20.10 21.78
CA LEU A 9 22.38 18.82 22.31
C LEU A 9 23.51 17.84 22.64
N CYS A 10 24.58 17.85 21.85
CA CYS A 10 25.76 17.01 22.05
C CYS A 10 26.77 17.63 23.03
N ASN A 11 26.45 18.74 23.70
CA ASN A 11 27.35 19.31 24.71
C ASN A 11 27.35 18.42 25.96
N PHE A 12 28.54 18.08 26.47
CA PHE A 12 28.71 17.21 27.64
C PHE A 12 28.03 17.70 28.93
N LYS A 13 27.61 18.98 28.96
CA LYS A 13 26.86 19.59 30.06
C LYS A 13 25.35 19.34 29.99
N GLN A 14 24.81 18.91 28.86
CA GLN A 14 23.38 18.63 28.70
C GLN A 14 22.96 17.36 29.44
N GLU A 15 21.71 17.34 29.91
CA GLU A 15 21.10 16.22 30.63
C GLU A 15 21.17 14.90 29.83
N TYR A 16 20.91 14.97 28.51
CA TYR A 16 20.79 13.80 27.65
C TYR A 16 22.08 13.39 26.93
N TYR A 17 23.20 14.07 27.18
CA TYR A 17 24.46 13.84 26.46
C TYR A 17 24.91 12.38 26.51
N ARG A 18 24.86 11.75 27.70
CA ARG A 18 25.33 10.37 27.87
C ARG A 18 24.50 9.39 27.03
N GLN A 19 23.19 9.58 26.97
CA GLN A 19 22.32 8.75 26.14
C GLN A 19 22.64 8.96 24.65
N ILE A 20 22.77 10.21 24.20
CA ILE A 20 23.11 10.54 22.80
C ILE A 20 24.46 9.91 22.40
N ALA A 21 25.49 10.04 23.25
CA ALA A 21 26.82 9.51 23.00
C ALA A 21 26.83 7.98 22.83
N ILE A 22 25.99 7.25 23.57
CA ILE A 22 25.83 5.80 23.41
C ILE A 22 25.30 5.47 22.01
N TYR A 23 24.28 6.17 21.52
CA TYR A 23 23.75 5.92 20.17
C TYR A 23 24.78 6.26 19.07
N TYR A 24 25.54 7.34 19.24
CA TYR A 24 26.65 7.67 18.32
C TYR A 24 27.71 6.57 18.32
N TYR A 25 28.10 6.06 19.49
CA TYR A 25 29.05 4.97 19.61
C TYR A 25 28.54 3.69 18.95
N ILE A 26 27.26 3.34 19.13
CA ILE A 26 26.64 2.17 18.49
C ILE A 26 26.69 2.33 16.96
N GLN A 27 26.22 3.45 16.42
CA GLN A 27 26.19 3.69 14.97
C GLN A 27 27.62 3.71 14.37
N PHE A 28 28.59 4.28 15.08
CA PHE A 28 29.99 4.27 14.67
C PHE A 28 30.54 2.84 14.55
N ASN A 29 30.33 1.99 15.56
CA ASN A 29 30.81 0.61 15.53
C ASN A 29 30.08 -0.22 14.47
N LEU A 30 28.75 -0.05 14.31
CA LEU A 30 27.99 -0.72 13.27
C LEU A 30 28.52 -0.37 11.87
N HIS A 31 28.81 0.91 11.63
CA HIS A 31 29.38 1.37 10.37
C HIS A 31 30.74 0.69 10.09
N LEU A 32 31.65 0.68 11.07
CA LEU A 32 32.96 0.06 10.91
C LEU A 32 32.87 -1.45 10.64
N GLN A 33 32.05 -2.15 11.41
CA GLN A 33 31.90 -3.61 11.28
C GLN A 33 31.25 -3.99 9.94
N LEU A 34 30.24 -3.24 9.49
CA LEU A 34 29.59 -3.49 8.21
C LEU A 34 30.51 -3.19 7.03
N LEU A 35 31.33 -2.14 7.12
CA LEU A 35 32.36 -1.85 6.12
C LEU A 35 33.42 -2.95 6.06
N GLU A 36 33.90 -3.44 7.21
CA GLU A 36 34.89 -4.52 7.27
C GLU A 36 34.33 -5.80 6.63
N ALA A 37 33.10 -6.18 6.98
CA ALA A 37 32.43 -7.35 6.39
C ALA A 37 32.22 -7.19 4.87
N ALA A 38 31.78 -6.02 4.42
CA ALA A 38 31.59 -5.73 3.01
C ALA A 38 32.91 -5.75 2.21
N ALA A 39 33.97 -5.16 2.75
CA ALA A 39 35.30 -5.20 2.16
C ALA A 39 35.83 -6.64 2.07
N TYR A 40 35.63 -7.44 3.12
CA TYR A 40 36.01 -8.85 3.11
C TYR A 40 35.27 -9.63 2.01
N ALA A 41 33.93 -9.50 1.93
CA ALA A 41 33.13 -10.16 0.91
C ALA A 41 33.61 -9.81 -0.52
N ARG A 42 33.82 -8.51 -0.79
CA ARG A 42 34.33 -8.02 -2.07
C ARG A 42 35.71 -8.59 -2.40
N ASN A 43 36.62 -8.67 -1.42
CA ASN A 43 37.94 -9.28 -1.59
C ASN A 43 37.88 -10.79 -1.90
N GLN A 44 36.78 -11.46 -1.55
CA GLN A 44 36.50 -12.85 -1.93
C GLN A 44 35.72 -12.98 -3.25
N GLY A 45 35.48 -11.87 -3.97
CA GLY A 45 34.68 -11.87 -5.19
C GLY A 45 33.17 -12.05 -4.96
N ILE A 46 32.69 -11.83 -3.72
CA ILE A 46 31.27 -11.93 -3.35
C ILE A 46 30.65 -10.54 -3.43
N VAL A 47 29.54 -10.43 -4.16
CA VAL A 47 28.70 -9.23 -4.24
C VAL A 47 27.69 -9.24 -3.10
N LEU A 48 27.53 -8.09 -2.44
CA LEU A 48 26.48 -7.90 -1.43
C LEU A 48 25.27 -7.18 -2.01
N LYS A 49 24.11 -7.83 -1.95
CA LYS A 49 22.81 -7.28 -2.33
C LYS A 49 22.04 -6.84 -1.09
N GLY A 50 21.87 -5.54 -0.92
CA GLY A 50 21.03 -4.96 0.13
C GLY A 50 19.55 -4.99 -0.22
N ASP A 51 18.73 -4.51 0.71
CA ASP A 51 17.29 -4.33 0.55
C ASP A 51 16.88 -2.97 1.10
N ILE A 52 16.09 -2.20 0.34
CA ILE A 52 15.59 -0.89 0.75
C ILE A 52 14.07 -0.92 0.83
N PRO A 53 13.49 -0.83 2.04
CA PRO A 53 12.05 -0.73 2.22
C PRO A 53 11.47 0.49 1.49
N ILE A 54 10.30 0.32 0.88
CA ILE A 54 9.61 1.41 0.20
C ILE A 54 9.22 2.52 1.16
N GLY A 55 8.83 2.21 2.40
CA GLY A 55 8.31 3.17 3.39
C GLY A 55 9.19 3.37 4.61
N ILE A 56 8.74 4.24 5.51
CA ILE A 56 9.34 4.48 6.83
C ILE A 56 8.28 4.29 7.92
N SER A 57 8.67 3.97 9.15
CA SER A 57 7.70 4.01 10.26
C SER A 57 7.21 5.45 10.49
N ARG A 58 5.95 5.59 10.91
CA ARG A 58 5.36 6.87 11.33
C ARG A 58 6.08 7.47 12.54
N ASP A 59 6.69 6.61 13.35
CA ASP A 59 7.44 6.98 14.56
C ASP A 59 8.96 7.03 14.28
N SER A 60 9.38 7.06 13.01
CA SER A 60 10.80 7.10 12.65
C SER A 60 11.40 8.51 12.81
N VAL A 61 12.73 8.57 12.86
CA VAL A 61 13.47 9.85 12.89
C VAL A 61 13.22 10.68 11.64
N GLU A 62 13.00 10.06 10.48
CA GLU A 62 12.68 10.77 9.23
C GLU A 62 11.29 11.40 9.30
N ALA A 63 10.28 10.68 9.81
CA ALA A 63 8.94 11.22 10.02
C ALA A 63 8.94 12.36 11.05
N TRP A 64 9.80 12.29 12.07
CA TRP A 64 9.95 13.35 13.07
C TRP A 64 10.70 14.58 12.54
N THR A 65 11.83 14.39 11.85
CA THR A 65 12.74 15.49 11.48
C THR A 65 12.43 16.11 10.12
N GLU A 66 11.85 15.34 9.20
CA GLU A 66 11.50 15.80 7.85
C GLU A 66 10.05 15.42 7.45
N PRO A 67 9.03 15.70 8.30
CA PRO A 67 7.65 15.26 8.07
C PRO A 67 7.04 15.77 6.75
N TYR A 68 7.55 16.89 6.23
CA TYR A 68 7.08 17.53 5.01
C TYR A 68 7.30 16.67 3.74
N TYR A 69 8.15 15.64 3.80
CA TYR A 69 8.31 14.65 2.75
C TYR A 69 7.23 13.56 2.74
N PHE A 70 6.32 13.55 3.72
CA PHE A 70 5.37 12.46 3.93
C PHE A 70 3.94 12.97 4.10
N ASN A 71 2.96 12.23 3.59
CA ASN A 71 1.55 12.50 3.86
C ASN A 71 1.14 11.75 5.13
N MET A 72 1.19 12.45 6.26
CA MET A 72 0.91 11.85 7.58
C MET A 72 -0.56 11.48 7.80
N ASN A 73 -1.48 11.93 6.93
CA ASN A 73 -2.90 11.59 7.01
C ASN A 73 -3.27 10.36 6.17
N GLY A 74 -2.32 9.81 5.40
CA GLY A 74 -2.47 8.58 4.63
C GLY A 74 -1.73 7.40 5.29
N GLN A 75 -2.12 6.20 4.89
CA GLN A 75 -1.47 4.94 5.24
C GLN A 75 -1.19 4.16 3.96
N ALA A 76 0.04 3.73 3.74
CA ALA A 76 0.37 2.85 2.64
C ALA A 76 -0.15 1.42 2.90
N GLY A 77 -0.47 0.73 1.83
CA GLY A 77 -0.90 -0.66 1.89
C GLY A 77 -0.88 -1.33 0.53
N ALA A 78 -1.68 -2.37 0.40
CA ALA A 78 -1.98 -3.04 -0.86
C ALA A 78 -3.50 -3.20 -1.03
N PRO A 79 -4.02 -3.13 -2.27
CA PRO A 79 -5.40 -3.51 -2.55
C PRO A 79 -5.61 -5.01 -2.25
N PRO A 80 -6.86 -5.49 -2.23
CA PRO A 80 -7.15 -6.92 -2.21
C PRO A 80 -6.44 -7.71 -3.31
N ASP A 81 -5.99 -8.89 -2.94
CA ASP A 81 -5.38 -9.90 -3.80
C ASP A 81 -5.86 -11.31 -3.38
N ASP A 82 -5.33 -12.34 -4.04
CA ASP A 82 -5.70 -13.74 -3.79
C ASP A 82 -5.32 -14.22 -2.38
N PHE A 83 -4.39 -13.54 -1.71
CA PHE A 83 -3.95 -13.88 -0.34
C PHE A 83 -4.72 -13.08 0.73
N SER A 84 -5.13 -11.85 0.42
CA SER A 84 -5.88 -10.98 1.33
C SER A 84 -7.06 -10.32 0.61
N VAL A 85 -8.25 -10.91 0.75
CA VAL A 85 -9.51 -10.39 0.19
C VAL A 85 -9.92 -9.00 0.72
N THR A 86 -9.34 -8.55 1.83
CA THR A 86 -9.58 -7.21 2.41
C THR A 86 -8.44 -6.23 2.14
N GLY A 87 -7.42 -6.63 1.38
CA GLY A 87 -6.19 -5.89 1.19
C GLY A 87 -5.33 -5.85 2.45
N GLN A 88 -4.22 -5.13 2.38
CA GLN A 88 -3.26 -5.02 3.46
C GLN A 88 -3.06 -3.55 3.84
N ASN A 89 -3.00 -3.27 5.13
CA ASN A 89 -2.67 -1.94 5.63
C ASN A 89 -1.33 -2.02 6.37
N TRP A 90 -0.29 -1.45 5.77
CA TRP A 90 1.05 -1.45 6.34
C TRP A 90 1.28 -0.33 7.36
N GLY A 91 0.36 0.65 7.43
CA GLY A 91 0.29 1.67 8.47
C GLY A 91 1.28 2.84 8.35
N PHE A 92 2.33 2.71 7.54
CA PHE A 92 3.30 3.78 7.32
C PHE A 92 2.76 4.91 6.43
N PRO A 93 3.24 6.16 6.57
CA PRO A 93 2.80 7.27 5.73
C PRO A 93 3.23 7.10 4.27
N THR A 94 2.49 7.71 3.34
CA THR A 94 2.87 7.79 1.92
C THR A 94 3.82 8.97 1.67
N TYR A 95 4.47 9.02 0.51
CA TYR A 95 5.37 10.12 0.16
C TYR A 95 4.63 11.34 -0.39
N ASN A 96 5.08 12.51 0.01
CA ASN A 96 4.78 13.77 -0.67
C ASN A 96 5.76 13.96 -1.85
N TRP A 97 5.50 13.27 -2.95
CA TRP A 97 6.34 13.32 -4.15
C TRP A 97 6.44 14.73 -4.75
N ASP A 98 5.40 15.56 -4.60
CA ASP A 98 5.40 16.95 -5.10
C ASP A 98 6.43 17.82 -4.36
N VAL A 99 6.67 17.54 -3.08
CA VAL A 99 7.71 18.22 -2.28
C VAL A 99 9.09 17.66 -2.59
N MET A 100 9.22 16.33 -2.73
CA MET A 100 10.49 15.71 -3.10
C MET A 100 10.98 16.11 -4.49
N GLU A 101 10.07 16.26 -5.47
CA GLU A 101 10.45 16.67 -6.83
C GLU A 101 11.11 18.06 -6.84
N LYS A 102 10.67 18.98 -5.96
CA LYS A 102 11.19 20.36 -5.88
C LYS A 102 12.66 20.45 -5.48
N ASP A 103 13.18 19.46 -4.75
CA ASP A 103 14.58 19.43 -4.35
C ASP A 103 15.41 18.33 -5.04
N GLY A 104 14.86 17.79 -6.15
CA GLY A 104 15.54 16.78 -6.96
C GLY A 104 15.61 15.41 -6.28
N TYR A 105 14.60 15.07 -5.46
CA TYR A 105 14.50 13.80 -4.74
C TYR A 105 15.66 13.53 -3.79
N ARG A 106 16.19 14.60 -3.18
CA ARG A 106 17.42 14.56 -2.38
C ARG A 106 17.36 13.55 -1.23
N TRP A 107 16.19 13.38 -0.62
CA TRP A 107 15.99 12.42 0.46
C TRP A 107 16.24 10.97 0.01
N TRP A 108 15.66 10.57 -1.12
CA TRP A 108 15.86 9.22 -1.69
C TRP A 108 17.30 9.02 -2.18
N MET A 109 17.90 10.02 -2.83
CA MET A 109 19.30 9.95 -3.25
C MET A 109 20.25 9.71 -2.07
N LYS A 110 20.03 10.38 -0.92
CA LYS A 110 20.83 10.15 0.31
C LYS A 110 20.71 8.70 0.80
N ARG A 111 19.51 8.09 0.74
CA ARG A 111 19.31 6.69 1.14
C ARG A 111 20.14 5.75 0.27
N PHE A 112 20.08 5.93 -1.06
CA PHE A 112 20.86 5.11 -1.98
C PHE A 112 22.37 5.33 -1.80
N GLN A 113 22.80 6.58 -1.67
CA GLN A 113 24.21 6.90 -1.39
C GLN A 113 24.71 6.23 -0.11
N LYS A 114 23.93 6.29 0.97
CA LYS A 114 24.31 5.64 2.24
C LYS A 114 24.41 4.12 2.10
N MET A 115 23.49 3.50 1.36
CA MET A 115 23.57 2.07 1.08
C MET A 115 24.79 1.68 0.23
N SER A 116 25.20 2.54 -0.70
CA SER A 116 26.34 2.26 -1.60
C SER A 116 27.68 2.13 -0.86
N GLU A 117 27.77 2.57 0.38
CA GLU A 117 28.94 2.33 1.23
C GLU A 117 29.12 0.82 1.52
N TYR A 118 28.02 0.06 1.61
CA TYR A 118 28.02 -1.32 2.11
C TYR A 118 27.66 -2.36 1.05
N PHE A 119 26.85 -1.99 0.06
CA PHE A 119 26.27 -2.93 -0.91
C PHE A 119 26.73 -2.61 -2.34
N ASP A 120 26.72 -3.61 -3.21
CA ASP A 120 27.04 -3.47 -4.64
C ASP A 120 25.79 -3.60 -5.51
N ALA A 121 24.71 -4.15 -4.94
CA ALA A 121 23.37 -4.20 -5.52
C ALA A 121 22.32 -3.91 -4.45
N TYR A 122 21.12 -3.51 -4.85
CA TYR A 122 19.99 -3.38 -3.93
C TYR A 122 18.68 -3.86 -4.55
N ARG A 123 17.84 -4.47 -3.71
CA ARG A 123 16.41 -4.65 -3.97
C ARG A 123 15.69 -3.38 -3.55
N ILE A 124 14.96 -2.76 -4.47
CA ILE A 124 13.91 -1.80 -4.13
C ILE A 124 12.68 -2.63 -3.79
N ASP A 125 12.35 -2.70 -2.50
CA ASP A 125 11.09 -3.25 -2.02
C ASP A 125 9.93 -2.47 -2.64
N HIS A 126 8.90 -3.18 -3.09
CA HIS A 126 7.70 -2.63 -3.69
C HIS A 126 7.97 -1.49 -4.69
N ILE A 127 8.73 -1.77 -5.77
CA ILE A 127 9.15 -0.75 -6.74
C ILE A 127 7.96 -0.01 -7.38
N LEU A 128 6.78 -0.63 -7.34
CA LEU A 128 5.51 -0.03 -7.75
C LEU A 128 5.27 1.33 -7.06
N GLY A 129 5.75 1.54 -5.83
CA GLY A 129 5.61 2.79 -5.08
C GLY A 129 6.19 4.03 -5.78
N PHE A 130 7.09 3.87 -6.77
CA PHE A 130 7.58 4.97 -7.61
C PHE A 130 6.66 5.31 -8.78
N PHE A 131 5.75 4.42 -9.13
CA PHE A 131 4.69 4.61 -10.12
C PHE A 131 3.44 5.15 -9.41
N ARG A 132 3.05 4.44 -8.34
CA ARG A 132 1.84 4.63 -7.55
C ARG A 132 1.90 3.79 -6.27
N ILE A 133 1.27 4.26 -5.21
CA ILE A 133 1.09 3.48 -3.97
C ILE A 133 -0.39 3.38 -3.62
N TRP A 134 -0.81 2.28 -3.00
CA TRP A 134 -2.16 2.18 -2.45
C TRP A 134 -2.21 2.96 -1.13
N GLU A 135 -3.00 4.03 -1.13
CA GLU A 135 -3.15 4.96 -0.01
C GLU A 135 -4.53 4.76 0.63
N ILE A 136 -4.51 4.37 1.90
CA ILE A 136 -5.67 4.08 2.73
C ILE A 136 -5.87 5.25 3.70
N PRO A 137 -7.09 5.80 3.83
CA PRO A 137 -7.36 6.90 4.75
C PRO A 137 -7.17 6.47 6.21
N ILE A 138 -6.74 7.39 7.08
CA ILE A 138 -6.39 7.07 8.49
C ILE A 138 -7.55 6.44 9.28
N HIS A 139 -8.79 6.78 8.92
CA HIS A 139 -9.99 6.27 9.56
C HIS A 139 -10.37 4.84 9.16
N ALA A 140 -9.69 4.26 8.16
CA ALA A 140 -9.83 2.87 7.75
C ALA A 140 -8.76 1.98 8.40
N VAL A 141 -9.14 0.73 8.66
CA VAL A 141 -8.30 -0.34 9.21
C VAL A 141 -7.86 -1.28 8.08
N GLN A 142 -8.78 -1.64 7.18
CA GLN A 142 -8.56 -2.53 6.04
C GLN A 142 -8.24 -1.76 4.75
N GLY A 143 -7.73 -2.47 3.74
CA GLY A 143 -7.31 -1.89 2.46
C GLY A 143 -8.45 -1.52 1.51
N LEU A 144 -9.69 -1.91 1.80
CA LEU A 144 -10.84 -1.79 0.89
C LEU A 144 -11.27 -0.35 0.53
N LEU A 145 -10.91 0.62 1.37
CA LEU A 145 -11.26 2.04 1.20
C LEU A 145 -10.08 2.87 0.69
N GLY A 146 -9.02 2.23 0.21
CA GLY A 146 -7.88 2.94 -0.37
C GLY A 146 -8.10 3.38 -1.81
N GLN A 147 -7.14 4.16 -2.30
CA GLN A 147 -7.02 4.57 -3.70
C GLN A 147 -5.56 4.48 -4.14
N PHE A 148 -5.30 4.39 -5.44
CA PHE A 148 -3.94 4.56 -5.94
C PHE A 148 -3.55 6.04 -5.91
N ALA A 149 -2.32 6.32 -5.45
CA ALA A 149 -1.77 7.65 -5.34
C ALA A 149 -0.37 7.70 -6.00
N PRO A 150 -0.17 8.48 -7.07
CA PRO A 150 -1.20 9.26 -7.78
C PRO A 150 -2.10 8.37 -8.65
N ALA A 151 -3.29 8.87 -8.99
CA ALA A 151 -4.21 8.28 -9.96
C ALA A 151 -4.90 9.37 -10.78
N LEU A 152 -5.63 8.96 -11.82
CA LEU A 152 -6.52 9.82 -12.60
C LEU A 152 -7.95 9.56 -12.12
N PRO A 153 -8.48 10.31 -11.14
CA PRO A 153 -9.85 10.11 -10.67
C PRO A 153 -10.87 10.48 -11.76
N MET A 154 -12.13 10.07 -11.57
CA MET A 154 -13.23 10.26 -12.54
C MET A 154 -14.23 11.28 -12.02
N SER A 155 -14.74 12.18 -12.88
CA SER A 155 -15.87 13.04 -12.50
C SER A 155 -17.21 12.30 -12.61
N CYS A 156 -18.28 12.87 -12.04
CA CYS A 156 -19.64 12.35 -12.22
C CYS A 156 -19.99 12.18 -13.70
N GLU A 157 -19.73 13.19 -14.52
CA GLU A 157 -20.08 13.18 -15.95
C GLU A 157 -19.33 12.07 -16.71
N GLU A 158 -18.07 11.84 -16.34
CA GLU A 158 -17.29 10.75 -16.90
C GLU A 158 -17.90 9.39 -16.52
N ILE A 159 -18.25 9.18 -15.25
CA ILE A 159 -18.88 7.93 -14.78
C ILE A 159 -20.20 7.69 -15.52
N GLU A 160 -21.03 8.72 -15.64
CA GLU A 160 -22.32 8.66 -16.35
C GLU A 160 -22.16 8.31 -17.83
N SER A 161 -21.06 8.75 -18.47
CA SER A 161 -20.76 8.41 -19.87
C SER A 161 -20.55 6.92 -20.13
N TYR A 162 -20.24 6.12 -19.09
CA TYR A 162 -20.18 4.65 -19.19
C TYR A 162 -21.56 3.98 -19.16
N GLY A 163 -22.63 4.76 -18.96
CA GLY A 163 -24.00 4.29 -18.80
C GLY A 163 -24.37 3.97 -17.35
N LEU A 164 -23.67 4.56 -16.37
CA LEU A 164 -23.94 4.38 -14.94
C LEU A 164 -24.41 5.71 -14.33
N PRO A 165 -25.73 5.92 -14.14
CA PRO A 165 -26.24 7.13 -13.47
C PRO A 165 -25.61 7.31 -12.10
N PHE A 166 -25.04 8.49 -11.82
CA PHE A 166 -24.28 8.67 -10.58
C PHE A 166 -25.20 9.07 -9.43
N HIS A 167 -25.40 8.15 -8.49
CA HIS A 167 -26.21 8.36 -7.29
C HIS A 167 -25.31 8.57 -6.07
N GLU A 168 -24.91 9.81 -5.82
CA GLU A 168 -23.95 10.19 -4.77
C GLU A 168 -24.27 9.55 -3.41
N GLU A 169 -25.51 9.69 -2.93
CA GLU A 169 -25.92 9.18 -1.62
C GLU A 169 -25.76 7.65 -1.50
N ILE A 170 -26.02 6.91 -2.57
CA ILE A 170 -26.02 5.44 -2.59
C ILE A 170 -24.61 4.89 -2.84
N TYR A 171 -23.83 5.58 -3.67
CA TYR A 171 -22.57 5.07 -4.19
C TYR A 171 -21.38 5.39 -3.29
N LEU A 172 -21.45 6.49 -2.54
CA LEU A 172 -20.39 6.96 -1.65
C LEU A 172 -20.62 6.60 -0.19
N ASN A 173 -21.87 6.34 0.23
CA ASN A 173 -22.19 6.00 1.61
C ASN A 173 -22.50 4.51 1.76
N PRO A 174 -22.18 3.91 2.92
CA PRO A 174 -22.56 2.54 3.24
C PRO A 174 -24.05 2.27 3.01
N TYR A 175 -24.38 1.41 2.04
CA TYR A 175 -25.74 0.90 1.90
C TYR A 175 -25.97 -0.18 2.95
N ILE A 176 -26.86 0.05 3.92
CA ILE A 176 -27.15 -0.92 4.98
C ILE A 176 -28.64 -1.23 4.93
N HIS A 177 -29.00 -2.48 4.64
CA HIS A 177 -30.39 -2.90 4.52
C HIS A 177 -30.64 -4.16 5.36
N GLU A 178 -31.82 -4.22 5.98
CA GLU A 178 -32.29 -5.33 6.82
C GLU A 178 -32.04 -6.73 6.22
N LYS A 179 -32.15 -6.89 4.89
CA LYS A 179 -32.09 -8.18 4.19
C LYS A 179 -30.78 -8.93 4.42
N PHE A 180 -29.65 -8.22 4.49
CA PHE A 180 -28.34 -8.84 4.63
C PHE A 180 -27.73 -8.65 6.04
N LEU A 181 -28.43 -7.99 6.97
CA LEU A 181 -27.96 -7.92 8.36
C LEU A 181 -27.95 -9.31 9.01
N GLN A 182 -28.95 -10.14 8.72
CA GLN A 182 -29.01 -11.50 9.21
C GLN A 182 -27.88 -12.37 8.64
N ASP A 183 -27.51 -12.17 7.37
CA ASP A 183 -26.44 -12.91 6.70
C ASP A 183 -25.06 -12.54 7.27
N ILE A 184 -24.85 -11.27 7.62
CA ILE A 184 -23.57 -10.78 8.16
C ILE A 184 -23.41 -11.11 9.64
N PHE A 185 -24.46 -10.92 10.46
CA PHE A 185 -24.36 -10.96 11.92
C PHE A 185 -25.06 -12.15 12.58
N GLY A 186 -25.85 -12.93 11.84
CA GLY A 186 -26.57 -14.07 12.39
C GLY A 186 -27.45 -13.67 13.58
N SER A 187 -27.33 -14.39 14.69
CA SER A 187 -28.12 -14.11 15.91
C SER A 187 -27.79 -12.77 16.59
N GLN A 188 -26.75 -12.06 16.15
CA GLN A 188 -26.34 -10.76 16.70
C GLN A 188 -26.91 -9.56 15.93
N ALA A 189 -27.70 -9.79 14.87
CA ALA A 189 -28.23 -8.73 14.02
C ALA A 189 -29.06 -7.68 14.80
N GLU A 190 -29.90 -8.11 15.74
CA GLU A 190 -30.73 -7.17 16.51
C GLU A 190 -29.89 -6.31 17.47
N TYR A 191 -28.89 -6.91 18.13
CA TYR A 191 -27.92 -6.17 18.95
C TYR A 191 -27.19 -5.11 18.12
N VAL A 192 -26.84 -5.42 16.88
CA VAL A 192 -26.19 -4.48 15.96
C VAL A 192 -27.12 -3.31 15.60
N LYS A 193 -28.39 -3.60 15.32
CA LYS A 193 -29.43 -2.61 15.04
C LYS A 193 -29.67 -1.64 16.19
N GLU A 194 -29.61 -2.14 17.43
CA GLU A 194 -29.82 -1.31 18.62
C GLU A 194 -28.57 -0.48 19.00
N THR A 195 -27.37 -0.96 18.66
CA THR A 195 -26.12 -0.41 19.22
C THR A 195 -25.28 0.41 18.23
N PHE A 196 -25.22 0.03 16.95
CA PHE A 196 -24.23 0.57 16.00
C PHE A 196 -24.81 1.31 14.80
N ILE A 197 -26.08 1.06 14.48
CA ILE A 197 -26.76 1.65 13.32
C ILE A 197 -28.09 2.27 13.73
N GLN A 198 -28.64 3.13 12.88
CA GLN A 198 -29.92 3.80 13.09
C GLN A 198 -30.76 3.79 11.81
N PRO A 199 -32.10 3.69 11.91
CA PRO A 199 -32.96 3.70 10.74
C PRO A 199 -32.88 5.04 9.99
N THR A 200 -33.07 4.98 8.68
CA THR A 200 -33.18 6.16 7.81
C THR A 200 -34.65 6.47 7.48
N HIS A 201 -34.89 7.44 6.60
CA HIS A 201 -36.23 7.73 6.08
C HIS A 201 -36.77 6.60 5.20
N ASN A 202 -35.90 5.76 4.64
CA ASN A 202 -36.26 4.60 3.83
C ASN A 202 -36.47 3.38 4.71
N GLN A 203 -37.62 2.73 4.56
CA GLN A 203 -37.98 1.56 5.35
C GLN A 203 -36.97 0.42 5.15
N GLY A 204 -36.47 -0.13 6.25
CA GLY A 204 -35.50 -1.23 6.24
C GLY A 204 -34.08 -0.82 5.84
N VAL A 205 -33.81 0.48 5.64
CA VAL A 205 -32.47 1.02 5.37
C VAL A 205 -31.95 1.75 6.60
N TYR A 206 -30.69 1.48 6.92
CA TYR A 206 -30.00 1.99 8.09
C TYR A 206 -28.78 2.80 7.68
N ARG A 207 -28.27 3.59 8.61
CA ARG A 207 -26.96 4.26 8.53
C ARG A 207 -26.17 3.98 9.79
N MET A 208 -24.85 4.02 9.70
CA MET A 208 -23.98 3.94 10.88
C MET A 208 -24.31 5.07 11.86
N LEU A 209 -24.21 4.79 13.16
CA LEU A 209 -24.20 5.85 14.17
C LEU A 209 -22.88 6.63 14.10
N PRO A 210 -22.87 7.94 14.42
CA PRO A 210 -21.66 8.77 14.32
C PRO A 210 -20.47 8.26 15.15
N ASP A 211 -20.72 7.55 16.25
CA ASP A 211 -19.67 6.98 17.09
C ASP A 211 -19.05 5.69 16.49
N PHE A 212 -19.57 5.19 15.37
CA PHE A 212 -19.17 3.94 14.75
C PHE A 212 -19.05 4.02 13.21
N ASP A 213 -19.14 5.21 12.62
CA ASP A 213 -19.15 5.44 11.17
C ASP A 213 -17.80 5.24 10.46
N THR A 214 -16.74 4.89 11.21
CA THR A 214 -15.42 4.58 10.65
C THR A 214 -14.86 3.30 11.27
N GLN A 215 -14.00 2.61 10.53
CA GLN A 215 -13.41 1.36 11.00
C GLN A 215 -12.52 1.59 12.23
N ARG A 216 -11.84 2.74 12.35
CA ARG A 216 -11.05 3.05 13.55
C ARG A 216 -11.91 3.28 14.80
N LYS A 217 -13.06 3.94 14.67
CA LYS A 217 -14.00 4.09 15.79
C LYS A 217 -14.53 2.73 16.27
N VAL A 218 -14.90 1.86 15.33
CA VAL A 218 -15.28 0.48 15.62
C VAL A 218 -14.12 -0.29 16.27
N GLU A 219 -12.91 -0.22 15.72
CA GLU A 219 -11.71 -0.85 16.31
C GLU A 219 -11.49 -0.42 17.75
N THR A 220 -11.62 0.87 18.03
CA THR A 220 -11.47 1.46 19.37
C THR A 220 -12.49 0.88 20.34
N PHE A 221 -13.76 0.77 19.94
CA PHE A 221 -14.80 0.19 20.77
C PHE A 221 -14.57 -1.30 21.08
N PHE A 222 -13.95 -2.02 20.15
CA PHE A 222 -13.62 -3.45 20.30
C PHE A 222 -12.21 -3.70 20.85
N TYR A 223 -11.47 -2.66 21.25
CA TYR A 223 -10.13 -2.80 21.79
C TYR A 223 -10.14 -3.71 23.04
N GLY A 224 -9.25 -4.72 23.05
CA GLY A 224 -9.15 -5.71 24.11
C GLY A 224 -10.25 -6.79 24.12
N LYS A 225 -11.26 -6.71 23.25
CA LYS A 225 -12.31 -7.73 23.11
C LYS A 225 -11.87 -8.78 22.08
N THR A 226 -11.45 -9.94 22.58
CA THR A 226 -10.86 -11.03 21.78
C THR A 226 -11.77 -12.25 21.63
N ASP A 227 -12.98 -12.21 22.17
CA ASP A 227 -13.96 -13.28 22.00
C ASP A 227 -14.49 -13.33 20.56
N VAL A 228 -14.86 -14.54 20.11
CA VAL A 228 -15.32 -14.80 18.72
C VAL A 228 -16.52 -13.94 18.34
N GLY A 229 -17.45 -13.71 19.29
CA GLY A 229 -18.63 -12.89 19.04
C GLY A 229 -18.27 -11.44 18.75
N SER A 230 -17.41 -10.84 19.58
CA SER A 230 -16.90 -9.48 19.40
C SER A 230 -16.12 -9.32 18.09
N ILE A 231 -15.28 -10.31 17.74
CA ILE A 231 -14.52 -10.31 16.49
C ILE A 231 -15.46 -10.36 15.27
N ASN A 232 -16.48 -11.22 15.31
CA ASN A 232 -17.45 -11.34 14.22
C ASN A 232 -18.25 -10.06 14.02
N ILE A 233 -18.74 -9.43 15.11
CA ILE A 233 -19.44 -8.14 15.02
C ILE A 233 -18.51 -7.08 14.44
N ARG A 234 -17.28 -6.95 14.96
CA ARG A 234 -16.31 -5.97 14.47
C ARG A 234 -16.05 -6.11 12.97
N ASN A 235 -15.79 -7.33 12.50
CA ASN A 235 -15.53 -7.59 11.08
C ASN A 235 -16.79 -7.37 10.22
N GLY A 236 -17.98 -7.71 10.73
CA GLY A 236 -19.25 -7.41 10.09
C GLY A 236 -19.49 -5.89 9.96
N LEU A 237 -19.18 -5.11 10.99
CA LEU A 237 -19.25 -3.64 10.93
C LEU A 237 -18.25 -3.06 9.94
N TYR A 238 -17.03 -3.60 9.83
CA TYR A 238 -16.09 -3.22 8.77
C TYR A 238 -16.64 -3.49 7.38
N THR A 239 -17.35 -4.61 7.21
CA THR A 239 -18.04 -4.96 5.97
C THR A 239 -19.14 -3.94 5.63
N LEU A 240 -19.95 -3.54 6.61
CA LEU A 240 -20.97 -2.49 6.41
C LEU A 240 -20.32 -1.17 5.98
N ILE A 241 -19.32 -0.69 6.72
CA ILE A 241 -18.62 0.58 6.44
C ILE A 241 -17.97 0.58 5.06
N SER A 242 -17.51 -0.58 4.58
CA SER A 242 -16.86 -0.71 3.27
C SER A 242 -17.84 -1.01 2.13
N ASN A 243 -19.15 -1.03 2.39
CA ASN A 243 -20.19 -1.35 1.42
C ASN A 243 -20.56 -0.14 0.55
N VAL A 244 -19.57 0.35 -0.19
CA VAL A 244 -19.63 1.50 -1.11
C VAL A 244 -19.19 1.07 -2.50
N LEU A 245 -19.64 1.78 -3.54
CA LEU A 245 -19.20 1.53 -4.93
C LEU A 245 -18.03 2.41 -5.34
N PHE A 246 -17.92 3.60 -4.76
CA PHE A 246 -16.87 4.56 -5.07
C PHE A 246 -16.29 5.16 -3.78
N VAL A 247 -15.04 5.59 -3.86
CA VAL A 247 -14.31 6.35 -2.84
C VAL A 247 -14.01 7.73 -3.41
N THR A 248 -14.23 8.78 -2.63
CA THR A 248 -13.91 10.16 -3.02
C THR A 248 -12.41 10.39 -3.04
N ASP A 249 -11.89 11.05 -4.06
CA ASP A 249 -10.47 11.41 -4.15
C ASP A 249 -10.09 12.41 -3.04
N TYR A 250 -8.96 12.18 -2.37
CA TYR A 250 -8.55 13.02 -1.25
C TYR A 250 -8.02 14.41 -1.66
N LYS A 251 -7.63 14.61 -2.93
CA LYS A 251 -7.17 15.92 -3.46
C LYS A 251 -8.30 16.68 -4.16
N GLU A 252 -9.20 15.97 -4.82
CA GLU A 252 -10.27 16.50 -5.66
C GLU A 252 -11.64 15.97 -5.20
N PRO A 253 -12.32 16.62 -4.23
CA PRO A 253 -13.54 16.11 -3.60
C PRO A 253 -14.73 15.83 -4.53
N ASN A 254 -14.72 16.37 -5.74
CA ASN A 254 -15.76 16.18 -6.76
C ASN A 254 -15.39 15.08 -7.77
N LYS A 255 -14.36 14.27 -7.48
CA LYS A 255 -13.95 13.14 -8.29
C LYS A 255 -13.80 11.89 -7.44
N TYR A 256 -13.91 10.76 -8.12
CA TYR A 256 -14.11 9.48 -7.47
C TYR A 256 -13.24 8.39 -8.08
N HIS A 257 -12.97 7.38 -7.26
CA HIS A 257 -12.34 6.13 -7.64
C HIS A 257 -13.36 5.01 -7.45
N PRO A 258 -13.57 4.11 -8.44
CA PRO A 258 -14.33 2.90 -8.17
C PRO A 258 -13.65 2.15 -7.02
N ARG A 259 -14.43 1.63 -6.07
CA ARG A 259 -13.88 0.86 -4.95
C ARG A 259 -13.38 -0.49 -5.46
N ILE A 260 -12.17 -0.87 -5.09
CA ILE A 260 -11.57 -2.14 -5.52
C ILE A 260 -12.45 -3.32 -5.06
N ALA A 261 -12.67 -4.31 -5.92
CA ALA A 261 -13.53 -5.47 -5.65
C ALA A 261 -15.00 -5.12 -5.32
N ALA A 262 -15.49 -3.94 -5.72
CA ALA A 262 -16.87 -3.49 -5.45
C ALA A 262 -17.94 -4.47 -5.95
N GLN A 263 -17.63 -5.31 -6.94
CA GLN A 263 -18.52 -6.36 -7.45
C GLN A 263 -18.98 -7.36 -6.37
N TYR A 264 -18.22 -7.49 -5.27
CA TYR A 264 -18.57 -8.36 -4.16
C TYR A 264 -19.46 -7.70 -3.10
N THR A 265 -19.66 -6.38 -3.18
CA THR A 265 -20.47 -5.59 -2.24
C THR A 265 -21.97 -5.90 -2.39
N TYR A 266 -22.73 -5.70 -1.31
CA TYR A 266 -24.18 -5.79 -1.37
C TYR A 266 -24.76 -4.64 -2.20
N THR A 267 -24.14 -3.46 -2.18
CA THR A 267 -24.56 -2.31 -3.02
C THR A 267 -24.54 -2.70 -4.49
N TYR A 268 -23.47 -3.33 -4.97
CA TYR A 268 -23.40 -3.82 -6.34
C TYR A 268 -24.46 -4.88 -6.64
N LYS A 269 -24.62 -5.86 -5.75
CA LYS A 269 -25.49 -7.02 -5.98
C LYS A 269 -26.98 -6.65 -5.97
N GLU A 270 -27.40 -5.84 -5.00
CA GLU A 270 -28.82 -5.58 -4.70
C GLU A 270 -29.34 -4.28 -5.32
N VAL A 271 -28.49 -3.25 -5.47
CA VAL A 271 -28.95 -1.92 -5.92
C VAL A 271 -28.81 -1.74 -7.42
N LEU A 272 -27.77 -2.31 -8.03
CA LEU A 272 -27.56 -2.18 -9.47
C LEU A 272 -28.36 -3.22 -10.26
N ASP A 273 -29.08 -2.76 -11.27
CA ASP A 273 -29.65 -3.63 -12.30
C ASP A 273 -28.56 -4.18 -13.25
N ASN A 274 -28.95 -5.03 -14.19
CA ASN A 274 -28.00 -5.69 -15.09
C ASN A 274 -27.28 -4.69 -16.02
N GLU A 275 -27.93 -3.60 -16.43
CA GLU A 275 -27.33 -2.60 -17.32
C GLU A 275 -26.28 -1.79 -16.56
N ALA A 276 -26.62 -1.32 -15.35
CA ALA A 276 -25.72 -0.62 -14.45
C ALA A 276 -24.54 -1.51 -14.00
N LYS A 277 -24.77 -2.81 -13.73
CA LYS A 277 -23.69 -3.77 -13.43
C LYS A 277 -22.70 -3.90 -14.59
N ASN A 278 -23.22 -4.00 -15.82
CA ASN A 278 -22.37 -4.07 -17.01
C ASN A 278 -21.60 -2.76 -17.24
N ALA A 279 -22.24 -1.61 -17.01
CA ALA A 279 -21.59 -0.30 -17.09
C ALA A 279 -20.47 -0.16 -16.05
N PHE A 280 -20.75 -0.52 -14.80
CA PHE A 280 -19.77 -0.51 -13.72
C PHE A 280 -18.57 -1.41 -14.02
N ASN A 281 -18.79 -2.64 -14.51
CA ASN A 281 -17.69 -3.56 -14.82
C ASN A 281 -16.78 -3.03 -15.94
N ARG A 282 -17.36 -2.48 -17.02
CA ARG A 282 -16.55 -1.85 -18.08
C ARG A 282 -15.74 -0.68 -17.56
N LEU A 283 -16.35 0.17 -16.72
CA LEU A 283 -15.68 1.30 -16.08
C LEU A 283 -14.54 0.80 -15.18
N TYR A 284 -14.81 -0.20 -14.34
CA TYR A 284 -13.86 -0.80 -13.42
C TYR A 284 -12.63 -1.34 -14.15
N ASP A 285 -12.85 -2.12 -15.22
CA ASP A 285 -11.78 -2.73 -15.99
C ASP A 285 -10.93 -1.66 -16.69
N GLN A 286 -11.58 -0.65 -17.28
CA GLN A 286 -10.89 0.48 -17.91
C GLN A 286 -10.06 1.25 -16.88
N TYR A 287 -10.63 1.53 -15.71
CA TYR A 287 -9.99 2.30 -14.65
C TYR A 287 -8.73 1.60 -14.11
N TYR A 288 -8.84 0.32 -13.76
CA TYR A 288 -7.76 -0.39 -13.07
C TYR A 288 -6.67 -0.95 -14.02
N TYR A 289 -7.02 -1.30 -15.26
CA TYR A 289 -6.10 -2.03 -16.14
C TYR A 289 -5.65 -1.25 -17.38
N GLN A 290 -6.25 -0.08 -17.68
CA GLN A 290 -5.92 0.67 -18.91
C GLN A 290 -5.62 2.15 -18.66
N ARG A 291 -6.50 2.85 -17.93
CA ARG A 291 -6.50 4.31 -17.77
C ARG A 291 -5.15 4.91 -17.38
N HIS A 292 -4.42 4.19 -16.54
CA HIS A 292 -3.27 4.75 -15.84
C HIS A 292 -1.91 4.37 -16.42
N ASN A 293 -1.81 3.43 -17.37
CA ASN A 293 -0.52 2.87 -17.79
C ASN A 293 0.46 3.98 -18.25
N ASN A 294 0.05 4.84 -19.18
CA ASN A 294 0.89 5.97 -19.60
C ASN A 294 1.16 6.98 -18.50
N PHE A 295 0.16 7.26 -17.64
CA PHE A 295 0.31 8.22 -16.55
C PHE A 295 1.35 7.74 -15.53
N TRP A 296 1.25 6.49 -15.07
CA TRP A 296 2.18 5.89 -14.12
C TRP A 296 3.57 5.66 -14.69
N TYR A 297 3.69 5.34 -15.99
CA TYR A 297 4.97 5.36 -16.69
C TYR A 297 5.68 6.72 -16.51
N GLN A 298 4.97 7.82 -16.79
CA GLN A 298 5.54 9.16 -16.64
C GLN A 298 5.90 9.48 -15.19
N GLN A 299 5.08 9.04 -14.22
CA GLN A 299 5.37 9.25 -12.79
C GLN A 299 6.67 8.56 -12.36
N ALA A 300 6.90 7.33 -12.81
CA ALA A 300 8.12 6.60 -12.51
C ALA A 300 9.33 7.18 -13.24
N MET A 301 9.20 7.56 -14.52
CA MET A 301 10.28 8.15 -15.32
C MET A 301 10.72 9.53 -14.83
N LYS A 302 9.87 10.27 -14.11
CA LYS A 302 10.29 11.48 -13.41
C LYS A 302 11.22 11.23 -12.22
N LYS A 303 11.14 10.06 -11.60
CA LYS A 303 11.78 9.73 -10.32
C LYS A 303 12.97 8.79 -10.54
N LEU A 304 12.69 7.58 -11.02
CA LEU A 304 13.64 6.47 -11.04
C LEU A 304 14.96 6.80 -11.75
N PRO A 305 15.01 7.46 -12.93
CA PRO A 305 16.28 7.72 -13.61
C PRO A 305 17.29 8.49 -12.75
N GLN A 306 16.83 9.55 -12.08
CA GLN A 306 17.70 10.37 -11.22
C GLN A 306 18.14 9.61 -9.97
N LEU A 307 17.22 8.82 -9.41
CA LEU A 307 17.48 8.04 -8.22
C LEU A 307 18.49 6.93 -8.50
N ILE A 308 18.27 6.08 -9.50
CA ILE A 308 19.16 4.95 -9.78
C ILE A 308 20.55 5.39 -10.24
N GLN A 309 20.66 6.55 -10.90
CA GLN A 309 21.95 7.13 -11.32
C GLN A 309 22.74 7.76 -10.17
N SER A 310 22.15 7.91 -8.98
CA SER A 310 22.84 8.49 -7.81
C SER A 310 23.96 7.59 -7.26
N THR A 311 23.99 6.31 -7.66
CA THR A 311 25.01 5.33 -7.28
C THR A 311 25.38 4.44 -8.46
N ARG A 312 26.42 3.62 -8.30
CA ARG A 312 26.81 2.60 -9.29
C ARG A 312 26.27 1.20 -8.96
N MET A 313 25.46 1.08 -7.91
CA MET A 313 24.94 -0.23 -7.49
C MET A 313 23.95 -0.78 -8.53
N LEU A 314 23.93 -2.10 -8.67
CA LEU A 314 22.96 -2.78 -9.54
C LEU A 314 21.56 -2.73 -8.92
N VAL A 315 20.56 -2.35 -9.71
CA VAL A 315 19.17 -2.17 -9.24
C VAL A 315 18.34 -3.41 -9.54
N CYS A 316 17.73 -3.96 -8.49
CA CYS A 316 16.73 -5.01 -8.59
C CYS A 316 15.40 -4.44 -8.09
N GLY A 317 14.34 -4.51 -8.87
CA GLY A 317 12.99 -4.13 -8.44
C GLY A 317 12.24 -5.35 -7.93
N GLU A 318 11.58 -5.24 -6.78
CA GLU A 318 10.51 -6.16 -6.47
C GLU A 318 9.21 -5.67 -7.10
N ASP A 319 8.81 -6.36 -8.16
CA ASP A 319 7.70 -6.07 -9.05
C ASP A 319 6.62 -7.14 -8.94
N LEU A 320 6.04 -7.33 -7.74
CA LEU A 320 4.98 -8.31 -7.49
C LEU A 320 3.61 -7.65 -7.26
N GLY A 321 2.56 -8.46 -7.26
CA GLY A 321 1.18 -8.05 -6.97
C GLY A 321 0.44 -7.52 -8.20
N MET A 322 -0.38 -6.48 -8.02
CA MET A 322 -1.13 -5.86 -9.10
C MET A 322 -0.23 -4.96 -9.96
N ILE A 323 0.44 -5.55 -10.95
CA ILE A 323 1.46 -4.88 -11.76
C ILE A 323 0.83 -4.28 -13.02
N PRO A 324 0.83 -2.94 -13.20
CA PRO A 324 0.42 -2.34 -14.47
C PRO A 324 1.48 -2.55 -15.55
N GLU A 325 1.08 -2.62 -16.82
CA GLU A 325 1.98 -2.86 -17.97
C GLU A 325 3.16 -1.88 -18.01
N SER A 326 2.94 -0.65 -17.54
CA SER A 326 3.96 0.39 -17.47
C SER A 326 5.19 0.02 -16.65
N VAL A 327 5.06 -0.88 -15.67
CA VAL A 327 6.19 -1.33 -14.85
C VAL A 327 7.21 -2.07 -15.70
N ALA A 328 6.76 -3.01 -16.53
CA ALA A 328 7.63 -3.75 -17.43
C ALA A 328 8.37 -2.82 -18.41
N TRP A 329 7.69 -1.79 -18.94
CA TRP A 329 8.29 -0.80 -19.84
C TRP A 329 9.43 -0.05 -19.16
N VAL A 330 9.17 0.54 -17.98
CA VAL A 330 10.17 1.31 -17.23
C VAL A 330 11.33 0.44 -16.77
N MET A 331 11.06 -0.78 -16.29
CA MET A 331 12.13 -1.69 -15.86
C MET A 331 13.04 -2.08 -17.03
N SER A 332 12.47 -2.31 -18.21
CA SER A 332 13.23 -2.55 -19.44
C SER A 332 14.06 -1.33 -19.84
N ASP A 333 13.45 -0.15 -19.93
CA ASP A 333 14.11 1.09 -20.35
C ASP A 333 15.28 1.49 -19.44
N LEU A 334 15.09 1.28 -18.13
CA LEU A 334 16.09 1.59 -17.10
C LEU A 334 17.01 0.41 -16.77
N ARG A 335 16.82 -0.74 -17.41
CA ARG A 335 17.57 -1.99 -17.18
C ARG A 335 17.57 -2.42 -15.71
N ILE A 336 16.44 -2.25 -15.04
CA ILE A 336 16.23 -2.70 -13.67
C ILE A 336 15.94 -4.21 -13.72
N LEU A 337 16.61 -4.98 -12.87
CA LEU A 337 16.41 -6.42 -12.80
C LEU A 337 15.04 -6.72 -12.18
N SER A 338 14.26 -7.54 -12.87
CA SER A 338 12.96 -8.04 -12.40
C SER A 338 13.12 -9.18 -11.40
N LEU A 339 12.21 -9.31 -10.44
CA LEU A 339 12.19 -10.43 -9.50
C LEU A 339 11.28 -11.54 -10.03
N GLU A 340 11.85 -12.69 -10.33
CA GLU A 340 11.12 -13.87 -10.79
C GLU A 340 11.03 -14.90 -9.67
N ILE A 341 9.80 -15.22 -9.24
CA ILE A 341 9.53 -16.18 -8.17
C ILE A 341 8.87 -17.40 -8.81
N GLN A 342 9.54 -18.55 -8.78
CA GLN A 342 9.03 -19.76 -9.45
C GLN A 342 7.64 -20.17 -8.96
N ARG A 343 7.34 -19.97 -7.68
CA ARG A 343 6.04 -20.28 -7.06
C ARG A 343 4.91 -19.30 -7.42
N MET A 344 5.22 -18.19 -8.07
CA MET A 344 4.26 -17.14 -8.39
C MET A 344 4.53 -16.63 -9.80
N SER A 345 4.03 -17.39 -10.77
CA SER A 345 4.15 -17.04 -12.18
C SER A 345 3.48 -15.68 -12.46
N LYS A 346 4.18 -14.80 -13.17
CA LYS A 346 3.60 -13.55 -13.70
C LYS A 346 2.69 -13.81 -14.91
N ASN A 347 2.81 -14.97 -15.54
CA ASN A 347 1.93 -15.40 -16.62
C ASN A 347 0.76 -16.20 -16.02
N PRO A 348 -0.49 -15.71 -16.12
CA PRO A 348 -1.65 -16.37 -15.52
C PRO A 348 -1.99 -17.72 -16.16
N VAL A 349 -1.38 -18.05 -17.31
CA VAL A 349 -1.52 -19.37 -17.96
C VAL A 349 -0.73 -20.46 -17.23
N TYR A 350 0.32 -20.07 -16.51
CA TYR A 350 1.17 -21.01 -15.80
C TYR A 350 0.95 -20.94 -14.30
N GLU A 351 0.82 -22.11 -13.67
CA GLU A 351 0.79 -22.24 -12.22
C GLU A 351 2.17 -21.90 -11.60
N PHE A 352 3.25 -22.35 -12.24
CA PHE A 352 4.64 -22.11 -11.83
C PHE A 352 5.44 -21.42 -12.92
N GLY A 353 6.37 -20.54 -12.53
CA GLY A 353 7.26 -19.85 -13.45
C GLY A 353 8.21 -20.82 -14.17
N HIS A 354 8.32 -20.68 -15.49
CA HIS A 354 9.21 -21.47 -16.33
C HIS A 354 10.59 -20.80 -16.42
N LEU A 355 11.63 -21.49 -15.97
CA LEU A 355 12.98 -20.91 -15.83
C LEU A 355 13.62 -20.49 -17.16
N ASP A 356 13.26 -21.17 -18.25
CA ASP A 356 13.71 -20.87 -19.61
C ASP A 356 13.02 -19.65 -20.24
N GLU A 357 11.89 -19.22 -19.68
CA GLU A 357 11.17 -18.01 -20.11
C GLU A 357 11.57 -16.77 -19.29
N ASN A 358 12.37 -16.91 -18.25
CA ASN A 358 12.77 -15.79 -17.41
C ASN A 358 13.54 -14.72 -18.22
N PRO A 359 13.23 -13.42 -18.03
CA PRO A 359 13.96 -12.34 -18.68
C PRO A 359 15.45 -12.37 -18.34
N TYR A 360 16.31 -12.03 -19.30
CA TYR A 360 17.76 -11.97 -19.06
C TYR A 360 18.13 -11.03 -17.90
N CYS A 361 17.47 -9.87 -17.79
CA CYS A 361 17.63 -8.93 -16.68
C CYS A 361 16.69 -9.30 -15.53
N SER A 362 16.97 -10.41 -14.84
CA SER A 362 16.18 -10.84 -13.69
C SER A 362 17.02 -11.43 -12.56
N VAL A 363 16.42 -11.50 -11.37
CA VAL A 363 16.85 -12.31 -10.24
C VAL A 363 15.78 -13.37 -10.03
N CYS A 364 16.15 -14.64 -10.21
CA CYS A 364 15.26 -15.77 -10.00
C CYS A 364 15.41 -16.32 -8.58
N THR A 365 14.30 -16.63 -7.91
CA THR A 365 14.26 -17.33 -6.63
C THR A 365 13.09 -18.32 -6.58
N ILE A 366 13.16 -19.29 -5.66
CA ILE A 366 12.06 -20.21 -5.39
C ILE A 366 11.01 -19.55 -4.48
N SER A 367 11.46 -18.78 -3.49
CA SER A 367 10.62 -18.06 -2.52
C SER A 367 11.34 -16.81 -2.01
N THR A 368 10.61 -15.93 -1.34
CA THR A 368 11.15 -14.78 -0.60
C THR A 368 11.05 -15.03 0.92
N HIS A 369 11.45 -14.04 1.71
CA HIS A 369 11.29 -14.07 3.16
C HIS A 369 9.83 -13.89 3.62
N ASP A 370 8.96 -13.40 2.74
CA ASP A 370 7.52 -13.22 2.99
C ASP A 370 6.69 -14.48 2.69
N MET A 371 7.35 -15.55 2.25
CA MET A 371 6.72 -16.81 1.86
C MET A 371 7.18 -17.94 2.76
N SER A 372 6.38 -18.99 2.84
CA SER A 372 6.81 -20.24 3.47
C SER A 372 8.09 -20.77 2.81
N THR A 373 8.96 -21.41 3.60
CA THR A 373 10.14 -22.09 3.05
C THR A 373 9.73 -23.18 2.06
N LEU A 374 10.62 -23.59 1.15
CA LEU A 374 10.32 -24.66 0.19
C LEU A 374 9.81 -25.95 0.86
N ARG A 375 10.40 -26.34 1.99
CA ARG A 375 9.93 -27.49 2.78
C ARG A 375 8.53 -27.24 3.35
N GLY A 376 8.33 -26.07 3.96
CA GLY A 376 7.04 -25.70 4.54
C GLY A 376 5.93 -25.75 3.49
N TRP A 377 6.17 -25.15 2.33
CA TRP A 377 5.25 -25.19 1.20
C TRP A 377 4.96 -26.60 0.70
N TRP A 378 5.96 -27.48 0.64
CA TRP A 378 5.77 -28.88 0.22
C TRP A 378 4.95 -29.71 1.23
N GLU A 379 4.96 -29.31 2.50
CA GLU A 379 4.26 -29.97 3.60
C GLU A 379 2.91 -29.30 3.95
N GLU A 380 2.58 -28.16 3.34
CA GLU A 380 1.28 -27.51 3.44
C GLU A 380 0.23 -28.42 2.78
N ASN A 381 -0.59 -29.08 3.60
CA ASN A 381 -1.80 -29.74 3.12
C ASN A 381 -2.82 -28.64 2.81
N GLU A 382 -3.18 -28.47 1.54
CA GLU A 382 -4.31 -27.63 1.12
C GLU A 382 -5.64 -28.06 1.74
#